data_AF-A0A8H4SD21-F1
#
_entry.id   AF-A0A8H4SD21-F1
#
_cell.length_a   1.000
_cell.length_b   1.000
_cell.length_c   1.000
_cell.angle_alpha   90.00
_cell.angle_beta   90.00
_cell.angle_gamma   90.00
#
_symmetry.space_group_name_H-M   'P 1'
#
loop_
_entity.id
_entity.type
_entity.pdbx_description
1 polymer ?
#
loop_
_entity_poly.entity_id
_entity_poly.type
_entity_poly.pdbx_seq_one_letter_code
_entity_poly.pdbx_strand_id
1 'polypeptide(L)'
;MVYGGKPSTGCYLCRKRKIKCDEAHPECRNCIIYGRPCPGYRPDAVFRNETRKVERLMKSSTSVNTHSNADSPDSSSTSDSSLSAVSHRRRAGSHAKHHDKAALTLYSLADSSWEQRALCYFFDQYTIKADSDDGGHLEYVPPLYARELGRQSSESPSSCLRWAVEATALMTLANSKNAPPLMNKARQGYGRALRGLQEALASPTNAVKDETFASVVLLSLYEDISGERNGLFSSHTAGFEFLTKLRGNTLVDHPHGRDMLTFAYAHTYVEILALGDRPRFDIDWILGMLDINKPTERLLLTASKLCQLFLCMSTSPKPPDQATVESWITAGCEYDIELSQWTETIPDRWLPLEVYSAQGETLLTYNRITNAVVWNYYRAVRVMVQQLLLSLNATLTFIKATNKQFSSSQHISSSEPESETALDEPALKATIREMTTDVCRSLPFALADVDSLGRPNKSDGPWQMRAAQGYGLLWPLWYILSSGMPTLAQADLIRTVLSRVGSTLGIKLALVLASEAEQRAG
;
A
#
# COMPACT_ATOMS: atom_id res chain seq x y z
N MET A 1 15.69 -53.36 -6.13
CA MET A 1 15.22 -52.95 -4.79
C MET A 1 16.05 -51.77 -4.32
N VAL A 2 15.47 -50.57 -4.25
CA VAL A 2 16.18 -49.38 -3.73
C VAL A 2 15.86 -49.28 -2.23
N TYR A 3 16.89 -49.29 -1.39
CA TYR A 3 16.76 -49.26 0.06
C TYR A 3 15.98 -48.01 0.51
N GLY A 4 14.80 -48.21 1.10
CA GLY A 4 13.91 -47.15 1.60
C GLY A 4 14.20 -46.72 3.04
N GLY A 5 15.43 -46.92 3.53
CA GLY A 5 15.83 -46.52 4.88
C GLY A 5 15.88 -45.00 5.06
N LYS A 6 15.80 -44.54 6.32
CA LYS A 6 15.96 -43.13 6.69
C LYS A 6 17.26 -42.57 6.10
N PRO A 7 17.23 -41.43 5.38
CA PRO A 7 18.44 -40.82 4.86
C PRO A 7 19.43 -40.49 5.99
N SER A 8 20.73 -40.59 5.71
CA SER A 8 21.77 -40.16 6.66
C SER A 8 21.60 -38.68 7.03
N THR A 9 21.63 -38.42 8.33
CA THR A 9 21.52 -37.12 9.02
C THR A 9 22.83 -36.33 9.04
N GLY A 10 23.94 -36.90 8.54
CA GLY A 10 25.24 -36.22 8.50
C GLY A 10 25.27 -34.99 7.59
N CYS A 11 26.24 -34.10 7.81
CA CYS A 11 26.42 -32.90 7.00
C CYS A 11 26.70 -33.25 5.53
N TYR A 12 26.47 -32.30 4.61
CA TYR A 12 26.64 -32.56 3.17
C TYR A 12 28.06 -33.02 2.82
N LEU A 13 29.08 -32.47 3.48
CA LEU A 13 30.48 -32.83 3.20
C LEU A 13 30.81 -34.26 3.66
N CYS A 14 30.43 -34.65 4.88
CA CYS A 14 30.64 -36.00 5.39
C CYS A 14 29.89 -37.05 4.57
N ARG A 15 28.65 -36.74 4.14
CA ARG A 15 27.87 -37.61 3.23
C ARG A 15 28.54 -37.77 1.88
N LYS A 16 29.03 -36.68 1.28
CA LYS A 16 29.78 -36.72 0.01
C LYS A 16 31.05 -37.56 0.14
N ARG A 17 31.73 -37.46 1.29
CA ARG A 17 32.94 -38.25 1.60
C ARG A 17 32.66 -39.68 2.07
N LYS A 18 31.39 -40.06 2.26
CA LYS A 18 30.95 -41.37 2.77
C LYS A 18 31.60 -41.75 4.12
N ILE A 19 31.81 -40.76 4.99
CA ILE A 19 32.32 -40.95 6.35
C ILE A 19 31.21 -40.69 7.38
N LYS A 20 31.33 -41.28 8.57
CA LYS A 20 30.38 -41.05 9.66
C LYS A 20 30.53 -39.60 10.16
N CYS A 21 29.41 -38.87 10.20
CA CYS A 21 29.35 -37.53 10.76
C CYS A 21 29.08 -37.62 12.27
N ASP A 22 29.67 -36.73 13.05
CA ASP A 22 29.45 -36.57 14.49
C ASP A 22 28.25 -35.66 14.83
N GLU A 23 27.68 -34.99 13.81
CA GLU A 23 26.43 -34.21 13.89
C GLU A 23 26.49 -32.99 14.83
N ALA A 24 27.70 -32.55 15.21
CA ALA A 24 27.92 -31.36 16.00
C ALA A 24 27.51 -30.07 15.25
N HIS A 25 26.93 -29.13 15.99
CA HIS A 25 26.53 -27.81 15.48
C HIS A 25 27.38 -26.72 16.17
N PRO A 26 27.80 -25.65 15.45
CA PRO A 26 27.47 -25.32 14.06
C PRO A 26 28.29 -26.07 13.00
N GLU A 27 29.47 -26.62 13.36
CA GLU A 27 30.32 -27.38 12.43
C GLU A 27 30.66 -28.78 12.97
N CYS A 28 30.80 -29.75 12.06
CA CYS A 28 31.16 -31.12 12.39
C CYS A 28 32.68 -31.25 12.67
N ARG A 29 33.11 -32.07 13.63
CA ARG A 29 34.53 -32.20 13.98
C ARG A 29 35.37 -32.76 12.84
N ASN A 30 34.79 -33.64 12.02
CA ASN A 30 35.43 -34.16 10.81
C ASN A 30 35.61 -33.10 9.71
N CYS A 31 34.82 -32.03 9.73
CA CYS A 31 34.90 -30.89 8.81
C CYS A 31 36.02 -29.95 9.27
N ILE A 32 36.11 -29.71 10.59
CA ILE A 32 37.16 -28.93 11.24
C ILE A 32 38.53 -29.56 10.98
N ILE A 33 38.69 -30.86 11.26
CA ILE A 33 39.96 -31.58 11.03
C ILE A 33 40.34 -31.58 9.54
N TYR A 34 39.34 -31.59 8.65
CA TYR A 34 39.56 -31.54 7.20
C TYR A 34 39.91 -30.15 6.67
N GLY A 35 39.82 -29.10 7.50
CA GLY A 35 40.18 -27.73 7.12
C GLY A 35 39.23 -27.09 6.11
N ARG A 36 37.96 -27.49 6.09
CA ARG A 36 36.92 -26.89 5.24
C ARG A 36 35.69 -26.52 6.09
N PRO A 37 35.08 -25.34 5.88
CA PRO A 37 33.88 -24.95 6.61
C PRO A 37 32.73 -25.93 6.36
N CYS A 38 31.95 -26.21 7.39
CA CYS A 38 30.87 -27.19 7.30
C CYS A 38 29.71 -26.61 6.49
N PRO A 39 29.31 -27.23 5.35
CA PRO A 39 28.19 -26.74 4.53
C PRO A 39 26.81 -26.94 5.16
N GLY A 40 26.76 -27.37 6.43
CA GLY A 40 25.52 -27.64 7.16
C GLY A 40 24.90 -29.01 6.88
N TYR A 41 23.74 -29.22 7.49
CA TYR A 41 22.98 -30.46 7.51
C TYR A 41 21.77 -30.39 6.58
N ARG A 42 21.22 -31.55 6.23
CA ARG A 42 20.00 -31.60 5.40
C ARG A 42 18.81 -31.18 6.27
N PRO A 43 17.92 -30.28 5.80
CA PRO A 43 16.66 -30.02 6.48
C PRO A 43 15.76 -31.27 6.44
N ASP A 44 15.06 -31.54 7.55
CA ASP A 44 14.32 -32.80 7.80
C ASP A 44 13.14 -33.07 6.85
N ALA A 45 12.78 -32.13 5.99
CA ALA A 45 11.70 -32.28 5.02
C ALA A 45 12.24 -32.15 3.59
N VAL A 46 12.12 -33.22 2.79
CA VAL A 46 12.24 -33.14 1.33
C VAL A 46 10.88 -33.42 0.73
N PHE A 47 10.27 -32.38 0.18
CA PHE A 47 9.05 -32.50 -0.60
C PHE A 47 9.36 -33.33 -1.85
N ARG A 48 8.81 -34.54 -1.91
CA ARG A 48 8.81 -35.38 -3.11
C ARG A 48 7.50 -35.14 -3.85
N ASN A 49 7.60 -34.55 -5.03
CA ASN A 49 6.46 -34.38 -5.91
C ASN A 49 6.08 -35.74 -6.53
N GLU A 50 4.98 -36.32 -6.05
CA GLU A 50 4.42 -37.60 -6.53
C GLU A 50 3.29 -37.40 -7.56
N THR A 51 3.07 -36.17 -8.07
CA THR A 51 1.94 -35.82 -8.97
C THR A 51 1.86 -36.76 -10.17
N ARG A 52 3.00 -37.07 -10.80
CA ARG A 52 3.06 -37.97 -11.98
C ARG A 52 2.71 -39.43 -11.66
N LYS A 53 2.92 -39.88 -10.42
CA LYS A 53 2.58 -41.25 -9.99
C LYS A 53 1.08 -41.38 -9.78
N VAL A 54 0.47 -40.35 -9.18
CA VAL A 54 -0.98 -40.28 -8.94
C VAL A 54 -1.76 -40.15 -10.26
N GLU A 55 -1.28 -39.32 -11.20
CA GLU A 55 -1.85 -39.21 -12.55
C GLU A 55 -1.89 -40.57 -13.28
N ARG A 56 -0.85 -41.39 -13.12
CA ARG A 56 -0.76 -42.71 -13.75
C ARG A 56 -1.75 -43.71 -13.15
N LEU A 57 -1.95 -43.67 -11.84
CA LEU A 57 -2.91 -44.52 -11.14
C LEU A 57 -4.36 -44.16 -11.51
N MET A 58 -4.69 -42.86 -11.56
CA MET A 58 -6.04 -42.44 -11.97
C MET A 58 -6.38 -42.77 -13.42
N LYS A 59 -5.40 -42.73 -14.33
CA LYS A 59 -5.63 -43.13 -15.73
C LYS A 59 -5.86 -44.63 -15.89
N SER A 60 -5.27 -45.46 -15.02
CA SER A 60 -5.46 -46.93 -15.04
C SER A 60 -6.82 -47.38 -14.50
N SER A 61 -7.43 -46.61 -13.59
CA SER A 61 -8.78 -46.92 -13.05
C SER A 61 -9.91 -46.63 -14.04
N THR A 62 -9.70 -45.77 -15.03
CA THR A 62 -10.72 -45.42 -16.03
C THR A 62 -10.81 -46.42 -17.19
N SER A 63 -9.90 -47.39 -17.27
CA SER A 63 -9.79 -48.34 -18.40
C SER A 63 -10.50 -49.68 -18.19
N VAL A 64 -11.15 -49.92 -17.04
CA VAL A 64 -11.73 -51.24 -16.69
C VAL A 64 -13.23 -51.34 -17.00
N ASN A 65 -13.89 -50.28 -17.47
CA ASN A 65 -15.36 -50.25 -17.58
C ASN A 65 -15.92 -50.12 -19.01
N THR A 66 -15.29 -50.74 -20.00
CA THR A 66 -15.88 -50.82 -21.35
C THR A 66 -15.43 -52.08 -22.09
N HIS A 67 -16.33 -53.07 -22.15
CA HIS A 67 -16.51 -54.16 -23.13
C HIS A 67 -17.20 -55.32 -22.41
N SER A 68 -18.24 -56.02 -22.87
CA SER A 68 -19.22 -55.97 -23.96
C SER A 68 -20.16 -57.14 -23.63
N ASN A 69 -21.47 -57.08 -23.83
CA ASN A 69 -22.27 -58.30 -23.97
C ASN A 69 -23.48 -58.04 -24.88
N ALA A 70 -23.46 -58.70 -26.04
CA ALA A 70 -24.60 -58.94 -26.90
C ALA A 70 -24.65 -60.43 -27.22
N ASP A 71 -25.89 -60.94 -27.21
CA ASP A 71 -26.45 -62.16 -27.78
C ASP A 71 -26.44 -63.49 -26.98
N SER A 72 -27.68 -63.92 -26.71
CA SER A 72 -28.24 -65.14 -26.09
C SER A 72 -28.29 -66.32 -27.11
N PRO A 73 -28.99 -67.48 -26.90
CA PRO A 73 -29.76 -67.98 -25.72
C PRO A 73 -29.56 -69.49 -25.37
N ASP A 74 -30.15 -69.90 -24.23
CA ASP A 74 -31.16 -70.99 -24.11
C ASP A 74 -31.01 -71.96 -22.90
N SER A 75 -32.17 -72.35 -22.36
CA SER A 75 -32.54 -73.56 -21.57
C SER A 75 -32.24 -73.73 -20.05
N SER A 76 -33.33 -73.60 -19.28
CA SER A 76 -33.95 -74.56 -18.32
C SER A 76 -33.44 -74.81 -16.88
N SER A 77 -34.44 -74.75 -15.97
CA SER A 77 -34.65 -75.51 -14.70
C SER A 77 -33.77 -75.18 -13.49
N THR A 78 -34.20 -75.12 -12.22
CA THR A 78 -35.46 -75.36 -11.48
C THR A 78 -35.19 -74.95 -10.01
N SER A 79 -36.24 -74.53 -9.26
CA SER A 79 -36.48 -74.72 -7.81
C SER A 79 -35.39 -74.30 -6.79
N ASP A 80 -35.66 -73.70 -5.63
CA ASP A 80 -36.89 -73.51 -4.88
C ASP A 80 -36.63 -72.49 -3.75
N SER A 81 -37.69 -71.75 -3.40
CA SER A 81 -38.18 -71.39 -2.05
C SER A 81 -37.26 -71.68 -0.82
N SER A 82 -37.23 -70.93 0.29
CA SER A 82 -38.04 -69.84 0.85
C SER A 82 -37.55 -69.53 2.28
N LEU A 83 -38.14 -68.51 2.90
CA LEU A 83 -38.35 -68.30 4.35
C LEU A 83 -37.45 -67.33 5.13
N SER A 84 -38.04 -66.15 5.29
CA SER A 84 -37.95 -65.14 6.33
C SER A 84 -38.26 -65.64 7.75
N ALA A 85 -37.73 -64.94 8.77
CA ALA A 85 -38.35 -64.52 10.06
C ALA A 85 -37.31 -64.57 11.21
N VAL A 86 -36.79 -63.45 11.76
CA VAL A 86 -37.38 -62.49 12.72
C VAL A 86 -37.01 -62.77 14.21
N SER A 87 -36.42 -61.74 14.84
CA SER A 87 -36.36 -61.43 16.29
C SER A 87 -35.46 -62.29 17.22
N HIS A 88 -34.85 -61.83 18.32
CA HIS A 88 -35.12 -60.71 19.25
C HIS A 88 -33.88 -60.36 20.13
N ARG A 89 -33.80 -59.08 20.56
CA ARG A 89 -33.39 -58.52 21.90
C ARG A 89 -31.94 -58.56 22.46
N ARG A 90 -31.39 -57.33 22.52
CA ARG A 90 -30.90 -56.52 23.68
C ARG A 90 -29.94 -57.11 24.76
N ARG A 91 -28.68 -56.61 24.71
CA ARG A 91 -27.97 -55.66 25.62
C ARG A 91 -27.54 -56.07 27.06
N ALA A 92 -26.21 -56.17 27.26
CA ALA A 92 -25.34 -55.69 28.37
C ALA A 92 -23.90 -56.15 28.05
N GLY A 93 -22.75 -55.54 28.32
CA GLY A 93 -22.30 -54.41 29.12
C GLY A 93 -20.81 -54.14 28.76
N SER A 94 -20.15 -53.24 29.47
CA SER A 94 -19.07 -52.35 29.03
C SER A 94 -17.61 -52.86 29.07
N HIS A 95 -16.75 -52.03 28.44
CA HIS A 95 -15.31 -51.77 28.66
C HIS A 95 -14.25 -52.53 27.86
N ALA A 96 -13.75 -51.87 26.80
CA ALA A 96 -12.31 -51.72 26.57
C ALA A 96 -12.03 -50.46 25.74
N LYS A 97 -11.20 -49.57 26.28
CA LYS A 97 -10.72 -48.33 25.65
C LYS A 97 -9.72 -48.70 24.55
N HIS A 98 -9.97 -48.28 23.31
CA HIS A 98 -8.91 -48.06 22.34
C HIS A 98 -9.05 -46.64 21.79
N HIS A 99 -8.02 -45.83 22.07
CA HIS A 99 -7.80 -44.54 21.45
C HIS A 99 -7.60 -44.75 19.95
N ASP A 100 -8.64 -44.50 19.16
CA ASP A 100 -8.46 -44.24 17.74
C ASP A 100 -7.70 -42.93 17.60
N LYS A 101 -6.42 -43.06 17.24
CA LYS A 101 -5.65 -41.98 16.63
C LYS A 101 -6.45 -41.55 15.41
N ALA A 102 -7.16 -40.44 15.52
CA ALA A 102 -7.73 -39.73 14.40
C ALA A 102 -6.64 -39.61 13.34
N ALA A 103 -6.77 -40.41 12.29
CA ALA A 103 -5.98 -40.26 11.09
C ALA A 103 -6.14 -38.80 10.68
N LEU A 104 -5.02 -38.07 10.65
CA LEU A 104 -4.95 -36.72 10.12
C LEU A 104 -5.53 -36.76 8.71
N THR A 105 -6.79 -36.38 8.60
CA THR A 105 -7.41 -36.05 7.32
C THR A 105 -6.52 -34.99 6.71
N LEU A 106 -5.79 -35.39 5.67
CA LEU A 106 -5.10 -34.49 4.76
C LEU A 106 -6.12 -33.43 4.36
N TYR A 107 -5.98 -32.22 4.90
CA TYR A 107 -6.73 -31.06 4.47
C TYR A 107 -6.51 -30.91 2.96
N SER A 108 -7.55 -31.17 2.18
CA SER A 108 -7.60 -30.79 0.78
C SER A 108 -7.55 -29.26 0.72
N LEU A 109 -6.52 -28.69 0.12
CA LEU A 109 -6.31 -27.24 -0.04
C LEU A 109 -7.28 -26.59 -1.06
N ALA A 110 -8.54 -27.08 -1.14
CA ALA A 110 -9.54 -26.61 -2.11
C ALA A 110 -10.66 -25.71 -1.53
N ASP A 111 -10.83 -25.56 -0.21
CA ASP A 111 -12.03 -24.92 0.37
C ASP A 111 -11.82 -23.57 1.10
N SER A 112 -10.89 -22.71 0.66
CA SER A 112 -10.91 -21.32 1.14
C SER A 112 -12.03 -20.52 0.48
N SER A 113 -12.90 -19.90 1.29
CA SER A 113 -13.98 -19.06 0.78
C SER A 113 -13.44 -17.82 0.06
N TRP A 114 -14.27 -17.20 -0.79
CA TRP A 114 -13.86 -15.96 -1.49
C TRP A 114 -13.50 -14.83 -0.53
N GLU A 115 -14.13 -14.78 0.64
CA GLU A 115 -13.86 -13.81 1.69
C GLU A 115 -12.47 -14.04 2.29
N GLN A 116 -12.12 -15.29 2.60
CA GLN A 116 -10.80 -15.60 3.14
C GLN A 116 -9.69 -15.34 2.12
N ARG A 117 -9.93 -15.67 0.84
CA ARG A 117 -9.00 -15.34 -0.25
C ARG A 117 -8.83 -13.83 -0.41
N ALA A 118 -9.93 -13.07 -0.33
CA ALA A 118 -9.91 -11.62 -0.39
C ALA A 118 -9.10 -11.01 0.75
N LEU A 119 -9.29 -11.50 1.98
CA LEU A 119 -8.52 -11.04 3.15
C LEU A 119 -7.02 -11.30 3.00
N CYS A 120 -6.63 -12.52 2.61
CA CYS A 120 -5.22 -12.84 2.36
C CYS A 120 -4.62 -11.97 1.26
N TYR A 121 -5.36 -11.78 0.16
CA TYR A 121 -4.92 -10.93 -0.95
C TYR A 121 -4.77 -9.46 -0.51
N PHE A 122 -5.76 -8.92 0.22
CA PHE A 122 -5.71 -7.54 0.72
C PHE A 122 -4.54 -7.33 1.67
N PHE A 123 -4.33 -8.21 2.65
CA PHE A 123 -3.20 -8.06 3.56
C PHE A 123 -1.86 -8.16 2.83
N ASP A 124 -1.71 -9.05 1.85
CA ASP A 124 -0.49 -9.10 1.06
C ASP A 124 -0.28 -7.81 0.23
N GLN A 125 -1.34 -7.26 -0.35
CA GLN A 125 -1.23 -6.12 -1.28
C GLN A 125 -1.20 -4.75 -0.60
N TYR A 126 -1.84 -4.61 0.56
CA TYR A 126 -2.01 -3.33 1.26
C TYR A 126 -1.29 -3.25 2.60
N THR A 127 -0.57 -4.29 3.03
CA THR A 127 0.27 -4.18 4.23
C THR A 127 1.76 -4.20 3.88
N ILE A 128 2.50 -3.28 4.47
CA ILE A 128 3.96 -3.20 4.41
C ILE A 128 4.45 -3.14 5.85
N LYS A 129 5.35 -4.05 6.21
CA LYS A 129 5.93 -4.08 7.55
C LYS A 129 6.90 -2.92 7.75
N ALA A 130 6.83 -2.29 8.90
CA ALA A 130 7.82 -1.36 9.38
C ALA A 130 9.16 -2.09 9.60
N ASP A 131 10.25 -1.45 9.17
CA ASP A 131 11.59 -1.84 9.62
C ASP A 131 11.94 -0.97 10.84
N SER A 132 13.04 -1.28 11.55
CA SER A 132 13.40 -0.59 12.80
C SER A 132 13.43 0.94 12.71
N ASP A 133 13.66 1.47 11.51
CA ASP A 133 13.88 2.90 11.26
C ASP A 133 12.91 3.49 10.21
N ASP A 134 12.06 2.68 9.58
CA ASP A 134 11.17 3.10 8.49
C ASP A 134 9.72 2.71 8.80
N GLY A 135 8.76 3.62 8.55
CA GLY A 135 7.34 3.38 8.79
C GLY A 135 6.74 2.28 7.92
N GLY A 136 5.79 1.52 8.49
CA GLY A 136 4.98 0.54 7.77
C GLY A 136 3.81 1.21 7.02
N HIS A 137 3.02 0.40 6.31
CA HIS A 137 1.74 0.82 5.76
C HIS A 137 0.68 -0.18 6.18
N LEU A 138 -0.32 0.30 6.93
CA LEU A 138 -1.44 -0.50 7.45
C LEU A 138 -1.02 -1.80 8.18
N GLU A 139 0.21 -1.87 8.72
CA GLU A 139 0.72 -3.06 9.43
C GLU A 139 -0.12 -3.38 10.67
N TYR A 140 -0.72 -2.37 11.29
CA TYR A 140 -1.61 -2.51 12.43
C TYR A 140 -2.95 -3.18 12.09
N VAL A 141 -3.35 -3.25 10.82
CA VAL A 141 -4.69 -3.75 10.45
C VAL A 141 -4.86 -5.25 10.71
N PRO A 142 -3.96 -6.15 10.26
CA PRO A 142 -4.08 -7.58 10.57
C PRO A 142 -4.20 -7.93 12.06
N PRO A 143 -3.36 -7.39 12.99
CA PRO A 143 -3.51 -7.70 14.41
C PRO A 143 -4.80 -7.14 15.02
N LEU A 144 -5.25 -5.94 14.62
CA LEU A 144 -6.54 -5.41 15.06
C LEU A 144 -7.72 -6.26 14.56
N TYR A 145 -7.67 -6.70 13.31
CA TYR A 145 -8.67 -7.59 12.73
C TYR A 145 -8.74 -8.94 13.45
N ALA A 146 -7.57 -9.54 13.77
CA ALA A 146 -7.51 -10.80 14.52
C ALA A 146 -8.09 -10.65 15.94
N ARG A 147 -7.85 -9.51 16.60
CA ARG A 147 -8.42 -9.19 17.91
C ARG A 147 -9.96 -9.13 17.86
N GLU A 148 -10.52 -8.52 16.82
CA GLU A 148 -11.96 -8.44 16.62
C GLU A 148 -12.59 -9.82 16.35
N LEU A 149 -11.90 -10.71 15.63
CA LEU A 149 -12.38 -12.08 15.45
C LEU A 149 -12.44 -12.87 16.76
N GLY A 150 -11.49 -12.63 17.69
CA GLY A 150 -11.45 -13.30 18.99
C GLY A 150 -12.51 -12.82 19.99
N ARG A 151 -13.09 -11.63 19.80
CA ARG A 151 -14.07 -10.99 20.70
C ARG A 151 -15.53 -11.43 20.49
N GLN A 152 -15.79 -12.43 19.65
CA GLN A 152 -17.14 -12.89 19.25
C GLN A 152 -17.96 -13.61 20.37
N SER A 153 -17.91 -13.12 21.61
CA SER A 153 -18.94 -13.37 22.63
C SER A 153 -20.08 -12.34 22.48
N SER A 154 -21.32 -12.77 22.70
CA SER A 154 -22.59 -12.20 22.18
C SER A 154 -23.01 -10.78 22.58
N GLU A 155 -22.12 -9.94 23.12
CA GLU A 155 -22.47 -8.60 23.64
C GLU A 155 -21.54 -7.47 23.15
N SER A 156 -20.69 -7.68 22.14
CA SER A 156 -19.87 -6.58 21.61
C SER A 156 -20.62 -5.74 20.58
N PRO A 157 -20.83 -4.43 20.82
CA PRO A 157 -21.41 -3.53 19.84
C PRO A 157 -20.49 -3.46 18.63
N SER A 158 -21.06 -3.70 17.45
CA SER A 158 -20.54 -3.36 16.13
C SER A 158 -19.03 -3.61 15.90
N SER A 159 -18.71 -4.70 15.20
CA SER A 159 -17.37 -4.91 14.63
C SER A 159 -17.19 -4.05 13.36
N CYS A 160 -17.33 -2.72 13.48
CA CYS A 160 -17.18 -1.78 12.35
C CYS A 160 -15.87 -2.03 11.58
N LEU A 161 -14.77 -2.27 12.30
CA LEU A 161 -13.48 -2.60 11.72
C LEU A 161 -13.53 -3.89 10.90
N ARG A 162 -14.12 -4.95 11.43
CA ARG A 162 -14.24 -6.23 10.72
C ARG A 162 -14.95 -6.03 9.39
N TRP A 163 -16.09 -5.34 9.40
CA TRP A 163 -16.86 -5.10 8.18
C TRP A 163 -16.10 -4.19 7.20
N ALA A 164 -15.37 -3.18 7.69
CA ALA A 164 -14.54 -2.33 6.86
C ALA A 164 -13.41 -3.14 6.18
N VAL A 165 -12.66 -3.95 6.93
CA VAL A 165 -11.62 -4.84 6.39
C VAL A 165 -12.18 -5.80 5.35
N GLU A 166 -13.27 -6.51 5.68
CA GLU A 166 -13.88 -7.49 4.76
C GLU A 166 -14.42 -6.82 3.48
N ALA A 167 -15.02 -5.63 3.60
CA ALA A 167 -15.52 -4.88 2.45
C ALA A 167 -14.38 -4.41 1.53
N THR A 168 -13.35 -3.79 2.10
CA THR A 168 -12.17 -3.32 1.34
C THR A 168 -11.44 -4.48 0.68
N ALA A 169 -11.28 -5.59 1.41
CA ALA A 169 -10.65 -6.79 0.88
C ALA A 169 -11.44 -7.40 -0.30
N LEU A 170 -12.75 -7.54 -0.14
CA LEU A 170 -13.62 -8.05 -1.20
C LEU A 170 -13.61 -7.14 -2.43
N MET A 171 -13.68 -5.82 -2.25
CA MET A 171 -13.61 -4.87 -3.36
C MET A 171 -12.27 -4.97 -4.11
N THR A 172 -11.17 -5.05 -3.36
CA THR A 172 -9.81 -5.19 -3.91
C THR A 172 -9.69 -6.44 -4.78
N LEU A 173 -10.13 -7.60 -4.26
CA LEU A 173 -10.09 -8.84 -5.04
C LEU A 173 -11.08 -8.82 -6.21
N ALA A 174 -12.26 -8.22 -6.02
CA ALA A 174 -13.27 -8.13 -7.06
C ALA A 174 -12.79 -7.31 -8.26
N ASN A 175 -12.10 -6.20 -8.03
CA ASN A 175 -11.48 -5.41 -9.09
C ASN A 175 -10.35 -6.19 -9.77
N SER A 176 -9.45 -6.82 -9.00
CA SER A 176 -8.33 -7.61 -9.55
C SER A 176 -8.79 -8.80 -10.42
N LYS A 177 -9.91 -9.44 -10.05
CA LYS A 177 -10.45 -10.61 -10.77
C LYS A 177 -11.62 -10.29 -11.69
N ASN A 178 -11.99 -9.02 -11.81
CA ASN A 178 -13.18 -8.56 -12.52
C ASN A 178 -14.42 -9.41 -12.17
N ALA A 179 -14.76 -9.48 -10.88
CA ALA A 179 -15.79 -10.36 -10.33
C ALA A 179 -16.98 -9.57 -9.72
N PRO A 180 -18.01 -9.21 -10.53
CA PRO A 180 -19.15 -8.40 -10.07
C PRO A 180 -19.88 -8.92 -8.82
N PRO A 181 -20.08 -10.23 -8.62
CA PRO A 181 -20.74 -10.73 -7.40
C PRO A 181 -19.99 -10.36 -6.12
N LEU A 182 -18.64 -10.33 -6.15
CA LEU A 182 -17.83 -9.93 -5.02
C LEU A 182 -17.93 -8.42 -4.74
N MET A 183 -18.07 -7.59 -5.79
CA MET A 183 -18.31 -6.15 -5.64
C MET A 183 -19.62 -5.86 -4.89
N ASN A 184 -20.69 -6.58 -5.24
CA ASN A 184 -21.98 -6.43 -4.56
C ASN A 184 -21.88 -6.79 -3.07
N LYS A 185 -21.16 -7.87 -2.75
CA LYS A 185 -20.90 -8.27 -1.36
C LYS A 185 -20.04 -7.24 -0.61
N ALA A 186 -19.02 -6.71 -1.28
CA ALA A 186 -18.18 -5.65 -0.74
C ALA A 186 -19.00 -4.41 -0.36
N ARG A 187 -19.91 -3.96 -1.25
CA ARG A 187 -20.81 -2.83 -0.99
C ARG A 187 -21.78 -3.09 0.18
N GLN A 188 -22.28 -4.31 0.32
CA GLN A 188 -23.08 -4.68 1.50
C GLN A 188 -22.25 -4.62 2.80
N GLY A 189 -21.00 -5.09 2.76
CA GLY A 189 -20.05 -4.98 3.85
C GLY A 189 -19.77 -3.51 4.21
N TYR A 190 -19.55 -2.65 3.22
CA TYR A 190 -19.34 -1.22 3.39
C TYR A 190 -20.52 -0.57 4.13
N GLY A 191 -21.76 -0.85 3.71
CA GLY A 191 -22.96 -0.34 4.40
C GLY A 191 -23.11 -0.85 5.84
N ARG A 192 -22.67 -2.08 6.14
CA ARG A 192 -22.62 -2.61 7.52
C ARG A 192 -21.54 -1.92 8.34
N ALA A 193 -20.38 -1.66 7.75
CA ALA A 193 -19.28 -0.95 8.38
C ALA A 193 -19.68 0.48 8.73
N LEU A 194 -20.39 1.19 7.85
CA LEU A 194 -20.91 2.54 8.13
C LEU A 194 -21.91 2.57 9.30
N ARG A 195 -22.89 1.66 9.32
CA ARG A 195 -23.82 1.55 10.46
C ARG A 195 -23.08 1.26 11.75
N GLY A 196 -22.15 0.32 11.70
CA GLY A 196 -21.34 -0.03 12.85
C GLY A 196 -20.47 1.14 13.33
N LEU A 197 -19.88 1.89 12.41
CA LEU A 197 -19.09 3.08 12.72
C LEU A 197 -19.97 4.13 13.39
N GLN A 198 -21.18 4.37 12.90
CA GLN A 198 -22.13 5.29 13.52
C GLN A 198 -22.45 4.89 14.97
N GLU A 199 -22.67 3.60 15.24
CA GLU A 199 -22.89 3.08 16.60
C GLU A 199 -21.65 3.27 17.48
N ALA A 200 -20.44 3.04 16.95
CA ALA A 200 -19.19 3.24 17.68
C ALA A 200 -18.96 4.72 18.01
N LEU A 201 -19.28 5.63 17.09
CA LEU A 201 -19.15 7.08 17.28
C LEU A 201 -20.19 7.66 18.25
N ALA A 202 -21.35 6.99 18.42
CA ALA A 202 -22.37 7.41 19.38
C ALA A 202 -21.92 7.26 20.85
N SER A 203 -20.86 6.50 21.11
CA SER A 203 -20.30 6.29 22.44
C SER A 203 -18.91 6.93 22.56
N PRO A 204 -18.68 7.88 23.49
CA PRO A 204 -17.38 8.53 23.67
C PRO A 204 -16.23 7.54 23.90
N THR A 205 -16.49 6.42 24.58
CA THR A 205 -15.48 5.40 24.88
C THR A 205 -15.13 4.54 23.67
N ASN A 206 -16.08 4.28 22.78
CA ASN A 206 -15.83 3.54 21.55
C ASN A 206 -15.26 4.45 20.45
N ALA A 207 -15.62 5.73 20.42
CA ALA A 207 -15.18 6.68 19.42
C ALA A 207 -13.64 6.83 19.37
N VAL A 208 -12.97 6.74 20.53
CA VAL A 208 -11.50 6.91 20.64
C VAL A 208 -10.68 5.63 20.42
N LYS A 209 -11.34 4.50 20.14
CA LYS A 209 -10.65 3.21 19.93
C LYS A 209 -9.89 3.18 18.60
N ASP A 210 -8.78 2.43 18.60
CA ASP A 210 -8.02 2.11 17.39
C ASP A 210 -8.89 1.51 16.29
N GLU A 211 -9.82 0.62 16.67
CA GLU A 211 -10.72 -0.04 15.72
C GLU A 211 -11.64 0.95 15.00
N THR A 212 -12.11 1.96 15.72
CA THR A 212 -12.97 3.02 15.15
C THR A 212 -12.19 3.86 14.14
N PHE A 213 -10.98 4.29 14.52
CA PHE A 213 -10.13 5.08 13.62
C PHE A 213 -9.69 4.27 12.39
N ALA A 214 -9.25 3.03 12.60
CA ALA A 214 -8.87 2.11 11.52
C ALA A 214 -10.04 1.81 10.58
N SER A 215 -11.28 1.79 11.08
CA SER A 215 -12.47 1.67 10.24
C SER A 215 -12.61 2.85 9.28
N VAL A 216 -12.45 4.09 9.75
CA VAL A 216 -12.49 5.29 8.88
C VAL A 216 -11.39 5.25 7.83
N VAL A 217 -10.17 4.83 8.20
CA VAL A 217 -9.05 4.64 7.26
C VAL A 217 -9.42 3.65 6.15
N LEU A 218 -10.00 2.51 6.51
CA LEU A 218 -10.35 1.47 5.54
C LEU A 218 -11.57 1.83 4.68
N LEU A 219 -12.51 2.61 5.21
CA LEU A 219 -13.64 3.14 4.44
C LEU A 219 -13.17 4.20 3.43
N SER A 220 -12.25 5.08 3.82
CA SER A 220 -11.56 5.98 2.88
C SER A 220 -10.85 5.20 1.78
N LEU A 221 -10.08 4.17 2.16
CA LEU A 221 -9.37 3.33 1.19
C LEU A 221 -10.36 2.55 0.28
N TYR A 222 -11.50 2.13 0.81
CA TYR A 222 -12.55 1.48 0.02
C TYR A 222 -13.06 2.40 -1.08
N GLU A 223 -13.32 3.68 -0.79
CA GLU A 223 -13.79 4.67 -1.79
C GLU A 223 -12.79 4.84 -2.93
N ASP A 224 -11.50 4.81 -2.61
CA ASP A 224 -10.41 4.97 -3.59
C ASP A 224 -10.28 3.73 -4.49
N ILE A 225 -10.42 2.54 -3.89
CA ILE A 225 -10.38 1.28 -4.63
C ILE A 225 -11.64 1.11 -5.48
N SER A 226 -12.82 1.47 -4.94
CA SER A 226 -14.09 1.36 -5.64
C SER A 226 -14.26 2.41 -6.74
N GLY A 227 -13.51 3.52 -6.67
CA GLY A 227 -13.61 4.66 -7.59
C GLY A 227 -14.90 5.44 -7.38
N GLU A 228 -15.44 5.43 -6.15
CA GLU A 228 -16.68 6.14 -5.78
C GLU A 228 -16.40 7.59 -5.32
N ARG A 229 -15.14 8.04 -5.33
CA ARG A 229 -14.79 9.46 -5.12
C ARG A 229 -15.17 10.33 -6.31
N ASN A 230 -15.51 11.58 -6.02
CA ASN A 230 -15.56 12.67 -6.99
C ASN A 230 -14.22 13.41 -6.96
N GLY A 231 -13.32 13.13 -7.91
CA GLY A 231 -11.94 13.62 -7.88
C GLY A 231 -11.20 13.19 -6.62
N LEU A 232 -10.55 14.15 -5.94
CA LEU A 232 -9.80 13.91 -4.70
C LEU A 232 -10.61 14.10 -3.41
N PHE A 233 -11.86 14.55 -3.47
CA PHE A 233 -12.66 14.82 -2.27
C PHE A 233 -13.13 13.51 -1.59
N SER A 234 -13.04 13.43 -0.26
CA SER A 234 -13.71 12.36 0.51
C SER A 234 -14.32 12.85 1.81
N SER A 235 -15.52 12.37 2.11
CA SER A 235 -16.19 12.67 3.37
C SER A 235 -15.46 12.10 4.61
N HIS A 236 -14.57 11.11 4.44
CA HIS A 236 -13.83 10.49 5.54
C HIS A 236 -12.67 11.35 6.04
N THR A 237 -12.15 12.29 5.24
CA THR A 237 -11.06 13.18 5.68
C THR A 237 -11.51 14.15 6.78
N ALA A 238 -12.76 14.62 6.70
CA ALA A 238 -13.40 15.30 7.82
C ALA A 238 -13.41 14.41 9.08
N GLY A 239 -13.75 13.13 8.91
CA GLY A 239 -13.71 12.13 9.99
C GLY A 239 -12.33 11.98 10.63
N PHE A 240 -11.25 12.00 9.83
CA PHE A 240 -9.88 11.98 10.33
C PHE A 240 -9.57 13.17 11.23
N GLU A 241 -9.95 14.39 10.82
CA GLU A 241 -9.73 15.59 11.62
C GLU A 241 -10.44 15.50 12.98
N PHE A 242 -11.74 15.14 12.98
CA PHE A 242 -12.53 15.01 14.21
C PHE A 242 -12.00 13.94 15.16
N LEU A 243 -11.69 12.74 14.63
CA LEU A 243 -11.20 11.63 15.46
C LEU A 243 -9.79 11.87 15.97
N THR A 244 -8.93 12.50 15.17
CA THR A 244 -7.59 12.87 15.61
C THR A 244 -7.68 13.83 16.80
N LYS A 245 -8.51 14.87 16.68
CA LYS A 245 -8.78 15.82 17.77
C LYS A 245 -9.34 15.15 19.01
N LEU A 246 -10.26 14.21 18.85
CA LEU A 246 -10.88 13.51 19.98
C LEU A 246 -9.89 12.60 20.72
N ARG A 247 -8.98 11.94 19.99
CA ARG A 247 -7.98 11.02 20.57
C ARG A 247 -6.78 11.75 21.16
N GLY A 248 -6.44 12.94 20.66
CA GLY A 248 -5.32 13.76 21.13
C GLY A 248 -4.00 12.99 21.13
N ASN A 249 -3.20 13.18 22.17
CA ASN A 249 -1.85 12.62 22.28
C ASN A 249 -1.78 11.09 22.33
N THR A 250 -2.90 10.40 22.60
CA THR A 250 -2.91 8.92 22.62
C THR A 250 -2.50 8.29 21.29
N LEU A 251 -2.58 9.06 20.18
CA LEU A 251 -2.14 8.63 18.86
C LEU A 251 -0.61 8.49 18.75
N VAL A 252 0.19 9.26 19.50
CA VAL A 252 1.66 9.16 19.41
C VAL A 252 2.29 8.22 20.43
N ASP A 253 1.52 7.78 21.42
CA ASP A 253 1.99 6.95 22.52
C ASP A 253 2.39 5.53 22.07
N HIS A 254 1.89 5.07 20.92
CA HIS A 254 2.18 3.75 20.39
C HIS A 254 2.36 3.74 18.86
N PRO A 255 3.11 2.77 18.31
CA PRO A 255 3.41 2.72 16.87
C PRO A 255 2.16 2.70 15.97
N HIS A 256 1.13 1.91 16.32
CA HIS A 256 -0.08 1.83 15.49
C HIS A 256 -0.83 3.16 15.38
N GLY A 257 -0.87 3.95 16.46
CA GLY A 257 -1.53 5.25 16.47
C GLY A 257 -0.78 6.24 15.58
N ARG A 258 0.56 6.17 15.56
CA ARG A 258 1.41 6.98 14.66
C ARG A 258 1.18 6.63 13.20
N ASP A 259 1.09 5.34 12.86
CA ASP A 259 0.80 4.94 11.48
C ASP A 259 -0.57 5.43 11.00
N MET A 260 -1.59 5.33 11.87
CA MET A 260 -2.92 5.88 11.62
C MET A 260 -2.89 7.39 11.44
N LEU A 261 -2.11 8.09 12.27
CA LEU A 261 -1.88 9.52 12.17
C LEU A 261 -1.25 9.83 10.80
N THR A 262 -0.08 9.29 10.48
CA THR A 262 0.60 9.57 9.22
C THR A 262 -0.30 9.32 8.00
N PHE A 263 -1.10 8.24 7.99
CA PHE A 263 -2.09 8.01 6.94
C PHE A 263 -3.13 9.12 6.85
N ALA A 264 -3.80 9.44 7.96
CA ALA A 264 -4.82 10.47 8.03
C ALA A 264 -4.28 11.83 7.58
N TYR A 265 -3.11 12.22 8.07
CA TYR A 265 -2.48 13.50 7.75
C TYR A 265 -2.11 13.63 6.28
N ALA A 266 -1.51 12.59 5.70
CA ALA A 266 -1.18 12.60 4.28
C ALA A 266 -2.44 12.85 3.44
N HIS A 267 -3.57 12.21 3.77
CA HIS A 267 -4.82 12.38 3.04
C HIS A 267 -5.46 13.75 3.24
N THR A 268 -5.50 14.25 4.48
CA THR A 268 -6.05 15.59 4.77
C THR A 268 -5.26 16.68 4.05
N TYR A 269 -3.92 16.63 4.06
CA TYR A 269 -3.12 17.65 3.37
C TYR A 269 -3.14 17.52 1.86
N VAL A 270 -3.18 16.31 1.32
CA VAL A 270 -3.41 16.08 -0.11
C VAL A 270 -4.69 16.79 -0.56
N GLU A 271 -5.78 16.66 0.19
CA GLU A 271 -7.05 17.28 -0.12
C GLU A 271 -6.99 18.82 0.01
N ILE A 272 -6.40 19.34 1.08
CA ILE A 272 -6.19 20.79 1.28
C ILE A 272 -5.34 21.39 0.15
N LEU A 273 -4.21 20.76 -0.20
CA LEU A 273 -3.31 21.23 -1.25
C LEU A 273 -3.95 21.16 -2.64
N ALA A 274 -4.75 20.13 -2.90
CA ALA A 274 -5.32 19.90 -4.22
C ALA A 274 -6.63 20.67 -4.48
N LEU A 275 -7.45 20.87 -3.44
CA LEU A 275 -8.77 21.48 -3.54
C LEU A 275 -8.81 22.92 -2.98
N GLY A 276 -7.80 23.34 -2.22
CA GLY A 276 -7.78 24.64 -1.53
C GLY A 276 -8.76 24.72 -0.37
N ASP A 277 -9.24 23.56 0.12
CA ASP A 277 -10.16 23.48 1.23
C ASP A 277 -9.51 23.91 2.54
N ARG A 278 -10.32 24.48 3.45
CA ARG A 278 -9.86 24.89 4.77
C ARG A 278 -9.97 23.73 5.75
N PRO A 279 -8.95 23.47 6.58
CA PRO A 279 -9.08 22.52 7.66
C PRO A 279 -10.21 22.99 8.59
N ARG A 280 -10.99 22.04 9.10
CA ARG A 280 -12.16 22.34 9.96
C ARG A 280 -11.74 22.76 11.36
N PHE A 281 -10.51 22.44 11.74
CA PHE A 281 -9.90 22.80 13.01
C PHE A 281 -8.47 23.27 12.84
N ASP A 282 -7.97 23.98 13.85
CA ASP A 282 -6.54 24.20 14.01
C ASP A 282 -5.83 22.85 14.18
N ILE A 283 -4.87 22.60 13.29
CA ILE A 283 -4.10 21.36 13.19
C ILE A 283 -2.66 21.54 13.69
N ASP A 284 -2.29 22.73 14.17
CA ASP A 284 -0.93 23.05 14.60
C ASP A 284 -0.46 22.18 15.77
N TRP A 285 -1.38 21.83 16.67
CA TRP A 285 -1.07 20.94 17.79
C TRP A 285 -0.64 19.54 17.33
N ILE A 286 -1.08 19.08 16.15
CA ILE A 286 -0.64 17.79 15.61
C ILE A 286 0.72 17.89 14.92
N LEU A 287 1.08 19.06 14.39
CA LEU A 287 2.44 19.28 13.91
C LEU A 287 3.45 19.08 15.06
N GLY A 288 3.09 19.47 16.27
CA GLY A 288 3.88 19.18 17.47
C GLY A 288 4.01 17.69 17.83
N MET A 289 3.20 16.81 17.22
CA MET A 289 3.22 15.36 17.47
C MET A 289 4.12 14.58 16.50
N LEU A 290 4.53 15.19 15.38
CA LEU A 290 5.36 14.56 14.36
C LEU A 290 6.85 14.55 14.76
N ASP A 291 7.53 13.44 14.47
CA ASP A 291 8.94 13.24 14.77
C ASP A 291 9.82 13.75 13.63
N ILE A 292 10.49 14.89 13.88
CA ILE A 292 11.40 15.53 12.93
C ILE A 292 12.60 14.65 12.52
N ASN A 293 12.91 13.60 13.30
CA ASN A 293 14.02 12.70 12.97
C ASN A 293 13.63 11.67 11.91
N LYS A 294 12.33 11.49 11.66
CA LYS A 294 11.83 10.58 10.63
C LYS A 294 11.63 11.31 9.30
N PRO A 295 12.24 10.83 8.20
CA PRO A 295 12.16 11.49 6.89
C PRO A 295 10.73 11.82 6.44
N THR A 296 9.80 10.86 6.57
CA THR A 296 8.39 11.02 6.14
C THR A 296 7.63 12.03 6.99
N GLU A 297 7.74 11.93 8.32
CA GLU A 297 7.04 12.84 9.25
C GLU A 297 7.59 14.28 9.12
N ARG A 298 8.90 14.44 8.90
CA ARG A 298 9.50 15.75 8.61
C ARG A 298 9.04 16.35 7.28
N LEU A 299 8.93 15.54 6.22
CA LEU A 299 8.40 16.03 4.94
C LEU A 299 6.94 16.50 5.07
N LEU A 300 6.14 15.75 5.84
CA LEU A 300 4.76 16.10 6.14
C LEU A 300 4.64 17.43 6.90
N LEU A 301 5.57 17.71 7.83
CA LEU A 301 5.69 19.01 8.51
C LEU A 301 6.00 20.16 7.56
N THR A 302 6.87 19.95 6.58
CA THR A 302 7.15 21.01 5.58
C THR A 302 5.94 21.22 4.66
N ALA A 303 5.26 20.14 4.25
CA ALA A 303 4.05 20.22 3.45
C ALA A 303 2.89 20.94 4.18
N SER A 304 2.77 20.80 5.51
CA SER A 304 1.74 21.50 6.29
C SER A 304 1.92 23.01 6.32
N LYS A 305 3.17 23.49 6.39
CA LYS A 305 3.49 24.93 6.33
C LYS A 305 3.07 25.54 4.99
N LEU A 306 3.24 24.80 3.90
CA LEU A 306 2.75 25.21 2.59
C LEU A 306 1.21 25.31 2.57
N CYS A 307 0.50 24.38 3.22
CA CYS A 307 -0.94 24.46 3.35
C CYS A 307 -1.37 25.72 4.11
N GLN A 308 -0.71 26.03 5.24
CA GLN A 308 -0.96 27.25 6.00
C GLN A 308 -0.78 28.51 5.14
N LEU A 309 0.26 28.57 4.29
CA LEU A 309 0.49 29.69 3.38
C LEU A 309 -0.66 29.83 2.36
N PHE A 310 -1.10 28.74 1.73
CA PHE A 310 -2.26 28.77 0.82
C PHE A 310 -3.54 29.22 1.52
N LEU A 311 -3.75 28.83 2.78
CA LEU A 311 -4.89 29.27 3.59
C LEU A 311 -4.82 30.77 3.87
N CYS A 312 -3.66 31.28 4.31
CA CYS A 312 -3.42 32.70 4.53
C CYS A 312 -3.71 33.52 3.27
N MET A 313 -3.21 33.07 2.12
CA MET A 313 -3.47 33.70 0.82
C MET A 313 -4.97 33.72 0.47
N SER A 314 -5.67 32.62 0.75
CA SER A 314 -7.10 32.49 0.47
C SER A 314 -7.97 33.36 1.38
N THR A 315 -7.48 33.73 2.58
CA THR A 315 -8.18 34.61 3.54
C THR A 315 -7.84 36.09 3.38
N SER A 316 -6.77 36.42 2.65
CA SER A 316 -6.29 37.78 2.48
C SER A 316 -7.24 38.64 1.63
N PRO A 317 -7.31 39.96 1.88
CA PRO A 317 -7.99 40.91 1.00
C PRO A 317 -7.51 40.76 -0.46
N LYS A 318 -8.45 40.88 -1.42
CA LYS A 318 -8.16 40.84 -2.86
C LYS A 318 -8.52 42.19 -3.50
N PRO A 319 -7.62 42.83 -4.26
CA PRO A 319 -6.23 42.40 -4.53
C PRO A 319 -5.32 42.56 -3.30
N PRO A 320 -4.30 41.69 -3.13
CA PRO A 320 -3.32 41.86 -2.07
C PRO A 320 -2.42 43.08 -2.36
N ASP A 321 -1.94 43.73 -1.30
CA ASP A 321 -0.94 44.78 -1.43
C ASP A 321 0.48 44.22 -1.67
N GLN A 322 1.41 45.10 -2.02
CA GLN A 322 2.79 44.73 -2.34
C GLN A 322 3.49 44.02 -1.16
N ALA A 323 3.36 44.56 0.05
CA ALA A 323 4.03 44.04 1.24
C ALA A 323 3.54 42.63 1.60
N THR A 324 2.25 42.38 1.43
CA THR A 324 1.62 41.07 1.64
C THR A 324 2.17 40.03 0.66
N VAL A 325 2.29 40.38 -0.62
CA VAL A 325 2.88 39.48 -1.64
C VAL A 325 4.36 39.22 -1.37
N GLU A 326 5.13 40.24 -0.99
CA GLU A 326 6.55 40.10 -0.62
C GLU A 326 6.73 39.18 0.60
N SER A 327 5.83 39.27 1.58
CA SER A 327 5.80 38.37 2.75
C SER A 327 5.54 36.91 2.32
N TRP A 328 4.58 36.67 1.43
CA TRP A 328 4.31 35.32 0.91
C TRP A 328 5.48 34.75 0.10
N ILE A 329 6.17 35.59 -0.69
CA ILE A 329 7.39 35.18 -1.40
C ILE A 329 8.47 34.77 -0.41
N THR A 330 8.67 35.55 0.65
CA THR A 330 9.66 35.25 1.70
C THR A 330 9.37 33.90 2.34
N ALA A 331 8.12 33.66 2.76
CA ALA A 331 7.71 32.37 3.32
C ALA A 331 7.89 31.21 2.34
N GLY A 332 7.54 31.40 1.05
CA GLY A 332 7.74 30.38 0.02
C GLY A 332 9.23 30.03 -0.20
N CYS A 333 10.11 31.02 -0.15
CA CYS A 333 11.57 30.82 -0.25
C CYS A 333 12.11 30.06 0.97
N GLU A 334 11.67 30.39 2.18
CA GLU A 334 12.03 29.66 3.40
C GLU A 334 11.63 28.18 3.28
N TYR A 335 10.45 27.90 2.73
CA TYR A 335 9.99 26.53 2.54
C TYR A 335 10.78 25.76 1.49
N ASP A 336 11.20 26.39 0.38
CA ASP A 336 12.08 25.73 -0.59
C ASP A 336 13.47 25.43 -0.01
N ILE A 337 13.98 26.30 0.87
CA ILE A 337 15.21 26.04 1.62
C ILE A 337 15.03 24.83 2.54
N GLU A 338 13.94 24.74 3.30
CA GLU A 338 13.66 23.57 4.15
C GLU A 338 13.54 22.28 3.34
N LEU A 339 12.88 22.33 2.17
CA LEU A 339 12.80 21.19 1.24
C LEU A 339 14.18 20.80 0.69
N SER A 340 15.05 21.77 0.43
CA SER A 340 16.43 21.48 0.00
C SER A 340 17.21 20.79 1.12
N GLN A 341 17.15 21.34 2.34
CA GLN A 341 17.79 20.76 3.53
C GLN A 341 17.28 19.37 3.87
N TRP A 342 16.00 19.07 3.57
CA TRP A 342 15.46 17.73 3.75
C TRP A 342 16.30 16.68 3.00
N THR A 343 16.73 16.97 1.77
CA THR A 343 17.54 16.04 0.96
C THR A 343 18.96 15.84 1.51
N GLU A 344 19.50 16.83 2.21
CA GLU A 344 20.87 16.80 2.77
C GLU A 344 20.96 16.08 4.12
N THR A 345 19.83 15.94 4.81
CA THR A 345 19.78 15.50 6.21
C THR A 345 19.09 14.15 6.41
N ILE A 346 18.57 13.53 5.35
CA ILE A 346 18.07 12.16 5.41
C ILE A 346 19.23 11.14 5.38
N PRO A 347 19.06 9.94 5.96
CA PRO A 347 20.10 8.91 5.95
C PRO A 347 20.47 8.45 4.52
N ASP A 348 21.74 8.10 4.28
CA ASP A 348 22.24 7.69 2.95
C ASP A 348 21.40 6.60 2.27
N ARG A 349 20.88 5.63 3.04
CA ARG A 349 20.03 4.55 2.51
C ARG A 349 18.70 5.03 1.91
N TRP A 350 18.30 6.27 2.19
CA TRP A 350 17.11 6.91 1.63
C TRP A 350 17.40 7.66 0.33
N LEU A 351 18.66 7.97 0.04
CA LEU A 351 19.03 8.73 -1.15
C LEU A 351 18.80 7.91 -2.43
N PRO A 352 18.39 8.56 -3.53
CA PRO A 352 18.30 7.92 -4.83
C PRO A 352 19.69 7.52 -5.34
N LEU A 353 19.75 6.41 -6.04
CA LEU A 353 20.91 5.97 -6.80
C LEU A 353 20.61 6.13 -8.29
N GLU A 354 21.46 6.90 -8.96
CA GLU A 354 21.42 7.04 -10.41
C GLU A 354 22.03 5.80 -11.07
N VAL A 355 21.25 5.17 -11.96
CA VAL A 355 21.65 3.99 -12.72
C VAL A 355 21.23 4.13 -14.18
N TYR A 356 21.72 3.25 -15.05
CA TYR A 356 21.36 3.25 -16.46
C TYR A 356 20.49 2.05 -16.82
N SER A 357 19.44 2.29 -17.61
CA SER A 357 18.61 1.23 -18.19
C SER A 357 19.40 0.40 -19.21
N ALA A 358 18.85 -0.73 -19.63
CA ALA A 358 19.44 -1.54 -20.70
C ALA A 358 19.56 -0.77 -22.03
N GLN A 359 18.74 0.26 -22.21
CA GLN A 359 18.70 1.15 -23.37
C GLN A 359 19.60 2.38 -23.20
N GLY A 360 20.29 2.52 -22.06
CA GLY A 360 21.18 3.64 -21.75
C GLY A 360 20.47 4.88 -21.18
N GLU A 361 19.19 4.78 -20.85
CA GLU A 361 18.44 5.88 -20.24
C GLU A 361 18.77 5.99 -18.75
N THR A 362 18.86 7.20 -18.23
CA THR A 362 19.20 7.40 -16.83
C THR A 362 17.97 7.24 -15.92
N LEU A 363 18.03 6.31 -14.98
CA LEU A 363 16.97 5.98 -14.03
C LEU A 363 17.36 6.36 -12.60
N LEU A 364 16.34 6.50 -11.73
CA LEU A 364 16.53 6.66 -10.29
C LEU A 364 16.01 5.41 -9.57
N THR A 365 16.90 4.74 -8.84
CA THR A 365 16.59 3.57 -8.01
C THR A 365 16.80 3.88 -6.54
N TYR A 366 16.26 3.04 -5.65
CA TYR A 366 16.30 3.28 -4.22
C TYR A 366 16.54 1.96 -3.48
N ASN A 367 16.88 2.04 -2.19
CA ASN A 367 16.97 0.85 -1.35
C ASN A 367 15.61 0.14 -1.18
N ARG A 368 14.50 0.89 -1.21
CA ARG A 368 13.13 0.36 -1.09
C ARG A 368 12.19 1.12 -2.03
N ILE A 369 11.19 0.42 -2.55
CA ILE A 369 10.13 1.05 -3.39
C ILE A 369 9.39 2.14 -2.59
N THR A 370 9.16 1.94 -1.29
CA THR A 370 8.54 2.94 -0.42
C THR A 370 9.31 4.27 -0.39
N ASN A 371 10.64 4.23 -0.47
CA ASN A 371 11.46 5.46 -0.53
C ASN A 371 11.19 6.21 -1.83
N ALA A 372 11.07 5.50 -2.96
CA ALA A 372 10.71 6.10 -4.25
C ALA A 372 9.35 6.82 -4.18
N VAL A 373 8.38 6.23 -3.48
CA VAL A 373 7.06 6.85 -3.25
C VAL A 373 7.21 8.16 -2.46
N VAL A 374 7.91 8.16 -1.32
CA VAL A 374 8.10 9.36 -0.50
C VAL A 374 8.87 10.45 -1.27
N TRP A 375 9.88 10.07 -2.05
CA TRP A 375 10.60 11.00 -2.93
C TRP A 375 9.71 11.62 -4.00
N ASN A 376 8.71 10.90 -4.51
CA ASN A 376 7.75 11.48 -5.45
C ASN A 376 6.78 12.46 -4.77
N TYR A 377 6.42 12.24 -3.50
CA TYR A 377 5.75 13.27 -2.70
C TYR A 377 6.62 14.52 -2.53
N TYR A 378 7.89 14.35 -2.17
CA TYR A 378 8.85 15.44 -2.05
C TYR A 378 8.91 16.29 -3.33
N ARG A 379 9.07 15.64 -4.49
CA ARG A 379 9.14 16.30 -5.80
C ARG A 379 7.84 17.04 -6.11
N ALA A 380 6.69 16.43 -5.85
CA ALA A 380 5.39 17.07 -6.05
C ALA A 380 5.26 18.33 -5.20
N VAL A 381 5.53 18.25 -3.89
CA VAL A 381 5.49 19.39 -2.96
C VAL A 381 6.47 20.49 -3.40
N ARG A 382 7.69 20.14 -3.79
CA ARG A 382 8.66 21.12 -4.28
C ARG A 382 8.23 21.79 -5.57
N VAL A 383 7.65 21.07 -6.52
CA VAL A 383 7.03 21.67 -7.72
C VAL A 383 5.92 22.65 -7.33
N MET A 384 5.08 22.33 -6.32
CA MET A 384 4.05 23.27 -5.84
C MET A 384 4.64 24.60 -5.38
N VAL A 385 5.67 24.54 -4.53
CA VAL A 385 6.33 25.74 -3.97
C VAL A 385 6.93 26.57 -5.09
N GLN A 386 7.62 25.94 -6.04
CA GLN A 386 8.26 26.63 -7.15
C GLN A 386 7.23 27.31 -8.07
N GLN A 387 6.09 26.65 -8.34
CA GLN A 387 4.98 27.25 -9.09
C GLN A 387 4.33 28.42 -8.34
N LEU A 388 4.15 28.28 -7.02
CA LEU A 388 3.64 29.34 -6.16
C LEU A 388 4.54 30.57 -6.22
N LEU A 389 5.85 30.39 -6.09
CA LEU A 389 6.84 31.48 -6.18
C LEU A 389 6.79 32.19 -7.54
N LEU A 390 6.68 31.44 -8.65
CA LEU A 390 6.49 32.04 -9.98
C LEU A 390 5.21 32.88 -10.08
N SER A 391 4.10 32.37 -9.56
CA SER A 391 2.81 33.08 -9.56
C SER A 391 2.84 34.36 -8.72
N LEU A 392 3.47 34.29 -7.54
CA LEU A 392 3.65 35.44 -6.66
C LEU A 392 4.58 36.49 -7.28
N ASN A 393 5.67 36.07 -7.93
CA ASN A 393 6.59 36.97 -8.63
C ASN A 393 5.90 37.76 -9.75
N ALA A 394 5.06 37.07 -10.55
CA ALA A 394 4.27 37.71 -11.59
C ALA A 394 3.28 38.73 -11.00
N THR A 395 2.62 38.37 -9.90
CA THR A 395 1.69 39.26 -9.17
C THR A 395 2.41 40.50 -8.63
N LEU A 396 3.59 40.31 -8.01
CA LEU A 396 4.41 41.40 -7.48
C LEU A 396 4.85 42.36 -8.58
N THR A 397 5.28 41.81 -9.72
CA THR A 397 5.70 42.60 -10.89
C THR A 397 4.54 43.45 -11.44
N PHE A 398 3.34 42.88 -11.50
CA PHE A 398 2.13 43.59 -11.91
C PHE A 398 1.77 44.74 -10.95
N ILE A 399 1.83 44.50 -9.63
CA ILE A 399 1.57 45.53 -8.61
C ILE A 399 2.60 46.66 -8.72
N LYS A 400 3.90 46.33 -8.82
CA LYS A 400 4.98 47.32 -8.99
C LYS A 400 4.80 48.16 -10.25
N ALA A 401 4.41 47.55 -11.37
CA ALA A 401 4.13 48.26 -12.62
C ALA A 401 2.94 49.24 -12.49
N THR A 402 1.87 48.81 -11.82
CA THR A 402 0.67 49.63 -11.58
C THR A 402 0.98 50.83 -10.68
N ASN A 403 1.77 50.61 -9.61
CA ASN A 403 2.21 51.68 -8.70
C ASN A 403 3.08 52.71 -9.42
N LYS A 404 4.04 52.27 -10.27
CA LYS A 404 4.88 53.17 -11.09
C LYS A 404 4.04 54.03 -12.04
N GLN A 405 3.02 53.46 -12.68
CA GLN A 405 2.10 54.23 -13.55
C GLN A 405 1.35 55.31 -12.75
N PHE A 406 0.85 54.98 -11.56
CA PHE A 406 0.16 55.94 -10.70
C PHE A 406 1.08 57.08 -10.23
N SER A 407 2.30 56.76 -9.78
CA SER A 407 3.30 57.76 -9.34
C SER A 407 3.77 58.68 -10.47
N SER A 408 3.91 58.14 -11.69
CA SER A 408 4.28 58.93 -12.88
C SER A 408 3.22 59.95 -13.28
N SER A 409 1.93 59.69 -12.98
CA SER A 409 0.83 60.62 -13.21
C SER A 409 0.75 61.76 -12.18
N GLN A 410 1.42 61.63 -11.03
CA GLN A 410 1.36 62.60 -9.92
C GLN A 410 2.60 63.50 -9.79
N HIS A 411 3.59 63.44 -10.71
CA HIS A 411 4.80 64.29 -10.66
C HIS A 411 5.56 64.25 -9.31
N ILE A 412 5.58 63.11 -8.62
CA ILE A 412 6.41 62.93 -7.41
C ILE A 412 7.66 62.14 -7.80
N SER A 413 8.74 62.85 -8.10
CA SER A 413 10.07 62.27 -8.28
C SER A 413 10.67 61.91 -6.93
N SER A 414 10.63 60.63 -6.56
CA SER A 414 11.50 60.07 -5.54
C SER A 414 12.24 58.89 -6.16
N SER A 415 13.53 59.10 -6.39
CA SER A 415 14.48 58.09 -6.85
C SER A 415 15.00 57.33 -5.62
N GLU A 416 14.23 56.36 -5.14
CA GLU A 416 14.79 55.35 -4.25
C GLU A 416 15.42 54.22 -5.09
N PRO A 417 16.59 53.69 -4.68
CA PRO A 417 17.20 52.56 -5.37
C PRO A 417 16.28 51.35 -5.22
N GLU A 418 15.82 50.81 -6.34
CA GLU A 418 15.02 49.58 -6.40
C GLU A 418 15.84 48.44 -5.79
N SER A 419 15.53 48.06 -4.55
CA SER A 419 15.98 46.79 -4.00
C SER A 419 15.27 45.69 -4.80
N GLU A 420 15.90 45.23 -5.89
CA GLU A 420 15.46 44.12 -6.71
C GLU A 420 15.49 42.82 -5.89
N THR A 421 14.43 42.56 -5.13
CA THR A 421 14.02 41.20 -4.75
C THR A 421 13.38 40.51 -5.97
N ALA A 422 14.07 40.53 -7.11
CA ALA A 422 13.64 39.78 -8.29
C ALA A 422 14.04 38.32 -8.09
N LEU A 423 13.05 37.44 -8.01
CA LEU A 423 13.30 36.00 -8.00
C LEU A 423 13.93 35.58 -9.34
N ASP A 424 14.89 34.67 -9.30
CA ASP A 424 15.49 34.06 -10.49
C ASP A 424 14.50 33.09 -11.15
N GLU A 425 13.59 33.61 -11.98
CA GLU A 425 12.59 32.80 -12.67
C GLU A 425 13.19 31.64 -13.51
N PRO A 426 14.31 31.84 -14.26
CA PRO A 426 15.01 30.74 -14.91
C PRO A 426 15.38 29.60 -13.96
N ALA A 427 15.90 29.92 -12.77
CA ALA A 427 16.23 28.92 -11.75
C ALA A 427 14.98 28.17 -11.25
N LEU A 428 13.90 28.88 -10.91
CA LEU A 428 12.64 28.25 -10.47
C LEU A 428 12.10 27.27 -11.52
N LYS A 429 12.09 27.68 -12.80
CA LYS A 429 11.66 26.83 -13.93
C LYS A 429 12.59 25.65 -14.16
N ALA A 430 13.89 25.81 -13.93
CA ALA A 430 14.86 24.72 -14.02
C ALA A 430 14.60 23.66 -12.94
N THR A 431 14.35 24.07 -11.70
CA THR A 431 13.99 23.17 -10.58
C THR A 431 12.71 22.39 -10.90
N ILE A 432 11.67 23.04 -11.42
CA ILE A 432 10.43 22.34 -11.79
C ILE A 432 10.69 21.26 -12.86
N ARG A 433 11.48 21.59 -13.88
CA ARG A 433 11.83 20.65 -14.95
C ARG A 433 12.64 19.46 -14.42
N GLU A 434 13.60 19.72 -13.53
CA GLU A 434 14.39 18.68 -12.87
C GLU A 434 13.50 17.74 -12.05
N MET A 435 12.70 18.29 -11.14
CA MET A 435 11.78 17.50 -10.30
C MET A 435 10.81 16.66 -11.14
N THR A 436 10.24 17.24 -12.20
CA THR A 436 9.32 16.52 -13.10
C THR A 436 10.03 15.40 -13.86
N THR A 437 11.27 15.64 -14.30
CA THR A 437 12.10 14.63 -14.98
C THR A 437 12.44 13.49 -14.03
N ASP A 438 12.82 13.80 -12.79
CA ASP A 438 13.18 12.79 -11.80
C ASP A 438 11.99 11.96 -11.31
N VAL A 439 10.78 12.54 -11.26
CA VAL A 439 9.54 11.76 -11.08
C VAL A 439 9.48 10.68 -12.15
N CYS A 440 9.62 11.04 -13.43
CA CYS A 440 9.58 10.10 -14.56
C CYS A 440 10.70 9.04 -14.50
N ARG A 441 11.93 9.46 -14.18
CA ARG A 441 13.10 8.56 -14.07
C ARG A 441 12.97 7.56 -12.92
N SER A 442 12.15 7.85 -11.90
CA SER A 442 11.90 6.95 -10.77
C SER A 442 10.81 5.90 -11.04
N LEU A 443 9.94 6.11 -12.04
CA LEU A 443 8.76 5.26 -12.26
C LEU A 443 9.12 3.80 -12.57
N PRO A 444 10.13 3.48 -13.40
CA PRO A 444 10.47 2.08 -13.67
C PRO A 444 10.83 1.31 -12.38
N PHE A 445 11.55 1.96 -11.46
CA PHE A 445 11.87 1.34 -10.18
C PHE A 445 10.64 1.26 -9.25
N ALA A 446 9.85 2.35 -9.18
CA ALA A 446 8.67 2.40 -8.33
C ALA A 446 7.60 1.37 -8.72
N LEU A 447 7.51 1.05 -10.01
CA LEU A 447 6.62 0.02 -10.57
C LEU A 447 7.20 -1.40 -10.50
N ALA A 448 8.41 -1.55 -9.96
CA ALA A 448 9.17 -2.80 -9.95
C ALA A 448 9.43 -3.38 -11.35
N ASP A 449 9.53 -2.53 -12.38
CA ASP A 449 9.95 -2.94 -13.74
C ASP A 449 11.46 -3.17 -13.81
N VAL A 450 12.22 -2.50 -12.94
CA VAL A 450 13.66 -2.69 -12.79
C VAL A 450 14.04 -3.01 -11.34
N ASP A 451 15.16 -3.72 -11.17
CA ASP A 451 15.78 -3.93 -9.86
C ASP A 451 16.56 -2.70 -9.39
N SER A 452 17.18 -2.78 -8.21
CA SER A 452 18.01 -1.72 -7.63
C SER A 452 19.27 -1.36 -8.45
N LEU A 453 19.59 -2.13 -9.50
CA LEU A 453 20.69 -1.86 -10.42
C LEU A 453 20.20 -1.39 -11.80
N GLY A 454 18.90 -1.09 -11.95
CA GLY A 454 18.30 -0.63 -13.20
C GLY A 454 18.09 -1.74 -14.23
N ARG A 455 18.25 -3.02 -13.85
CA ARG A 455 18.07 -4.15 -14.77
C ARG A 455 16.61 -4.57 -14.81
N PRO A 456 16.08 -4.99 -15.98
CA PRO A 456 14.71 -5.47 -16.08
C PRO A 456 14.42 -6.57 -15.07
N ASN A 457 13.36 -6.35 -14.29
CA ASN A 457 12.97 -7.25 -13.24
C ASN A 457 12.31 -8.51 -13.84
N LYS A 458 12.63 -9.67 -13.26
CA LYS A 458 12.01 -10.94 -13.65
C LYS A 458 10.81 -11.18 -12.75
N SER A 459 9.73 -11.73 -13.31
CA SER A 459 8.42 -11.92 -12.65
C SER A 459 8.50 -12.62 -11.27
N ASP A 460 9.53 -13.45 -11.06
CA ASP A 460 9.77 -14.22 -9.83
C ASP A 460 10.82 -13.58 -8.89
N GLY A 461 11.16 -12.30 -9.10
CA GLY A 461 12.14 -11.56 -8.31
C GLY A 461 11.60 -11.11 -6.93
N PRO A 462 12.49 -10.79 -5.96
CA PRO A 462 12.10 -10.28 -4.64
C PRO A 462 11.48 -8.87 -4.70
N TRP A 463 11.59 -8.18 -5.83
CA TRP A 463 11.06 -6.85 -6.07
C TRP A 463 9.70 -6.99 -6.75
N GLN A 464 8.61 -6.93 -6.00
CA GLN A 464 7.26 -6.86 -6.58
C GLN A 464 6.56 -5.63 -6.01
N MET A 465 5.99 -4.82 -6.90
CA MET A 465 5.17 -3.69 -6.47
C MET A 465 3.89 -4.22 -5.81
N ARG A 466 3.64 -3.75 -4.59
CA ARG A 466 2.38 -4.00 -3.86
C ARG A 466 1.38 -2.89 -4.15
N ALA A 467 0.08 -3.19 -4.04
CA ALA A 467 -0.97 -2.19 -4.24
C ALA A 467 -0.81 -0.95 -3.33
N ALA A 468 -0.31 -1.11 -2.10
CA ALA A 468 0.05 0.01 -1.22
C ALA A 468 1.04 1.01 -1.83
N GLN A 469 2.04 0.52 -2.56
CA GLN A 469 3.05 1.37 -3.20
C GLN A 469 2.47 2.09 -4.42
N GLY A 470 1.69 1.37 -5.24
CA GLY A 470 0.97 1.98 -6.37
C GLY A 470 -0.04 3.03 -5.90
N TYR A 471 -0.74 2.77 -4.80
CA TYR A 471 -1.65 3.71 -4.16
C TYR A 471 -0.92 5.00 -3.71
N GLY A 472 0.25 4.85 -3.09
CA GLY A 472 1.07 6.01 -2.70
C GLY A 472 1.57 6.86 -3.87
N LEU A 473 1.61 6.34 -5.09
CA LEU A 473 1.99 7.12 -6.27
C LEU A 473 0.85 7.98 -6.84
N LEU A 474 -0.41 7.74 -6.45
CA LEU A 474 -1.56 8.36 -7.11
C LEU A 474 -1.53 9.89 -7.04
N TRP A 475 -1.43 10.45 -5.83
CA TRP A 475 -1.41 11.90 -5.64
C TRP A 475 -0.22 12.60 -6.31
N PRO A 476 1.05 12.22 -6.04
CA PRO A 476 2.17 12.96 -6.63
C PRO A 476 2.15 12.91 -8.16
N LEU A 477 1.75 11.79 -8.76
CA LEU A 477 1.63 11.67 -10.21
C LEU A 477 0.48 12.52 -10.77
N TRP A 478 -0.70 12.46 -10.13
CA TRP A 478 -1.83 13.29 -10.55
C TRP A 478 -1.52 14.78 -10.43
N TYR A 479 -0.85 15.20 -9.35
CA TYR A 479 -0.51 16.61 -9.15
C TYR A 479 0.45 17.09 -10.24
N ILE A 480 1.56 16.37 -10.45
CA ILE A 480 2.54 16.71 -11.48
C ILE A 480 1.87 16.75 -12.87
N LEU A 481 1.02 15.78 -13.19
CA LEU A 481 0.28 15.77 -14.45
C LEU A 481 -0.66 16.98 -14.58
N SER A 482 -1.42 17.30 -13.53
CA SER A 482 -2.40 18.40 -13.51
C SER A 482 -1.75 19.78 -13.42
N SER A 483 -0.48 19.86 -13.01
CA SER A 483 0.27 21.12 -12.89
C SER A 483 0.57 21.81 -14.22
N GLY A 484 0.43 21.09 -15.34
CA GLY A 484 0.77 21.58 -16.69
C GLY A 484 2.27 21.71 -16.97
N MET A 485 3.13 21.28 -16.04
CA MET A 485 4.60 21.36 -16.17
C MET A 485 5.26 20.26 -17.01
N PRO A 486 4.76 19.02 -17.06
CA PRO A 486 5.37 17.97 -17.85
C PRO A 486 5.35 18.26 -19.35
N THR A 487 6.40 17.82 -20.06
CA THR A 487 6.35 17.71 -21.53
C THR A 487 5.27 16.71 -21.96
N LEU A 488 4.82 16.76 -23.22
CA LEU A 488 3.82 15.82 -23.73
C LEU A 488 4.21 14.35 -23.49
N ALA A 489 5.47 13.99 -23.75
CA ALA A 489 5.97 12.64 -23.51
C ALA A 489 5.96 12.24 -22.03
N GLN A 490 6.32 13.17 -21.12
CA GLN A 490 6.26 12.93 -19.68
C GLN A 490 4.81 12.81 -19.19
N ALA A 491 3.90 13.65 -19.70
CA ALA A 491 2.47 13.58 -19.39
C ALA A 491 1.87 12.24 -19.83
N ASP A 492 2.18 11.78 -21.04
CA ASP A 492 1.73 10.48 -21.56
C ASP A 492 2.28 9.30 -20.75
N LEU A 493 3.55 9.38 -20.34
CA LEU A 493 4.15 8.40 -19.44
C LEU A 493 3.40 8.35 -18.10
N ILE A 494 3.19 9.50 -17.45
CA ILE A 494 2.52 9.57 -16.15
C ILE A 494 1.07 9.05 -16.25
N ARG A 495 0.33 9.41 -17.31
CA ARG A 495 -1.02 8.88 -17.57
C ARG A 495 -1.02 7.36 -17.76
N THR A 496 -0.06 6.85 -18.51
CA THR A 496 0.11 5.41 -18.75
C THR A 496 0.37 4.68 -17.43
N VAL A 497 1.19 5.28 -16.55
CA VAL A 497 1.47 4.73 -15.23
C VAL A 497 0.24 4.73 -14.32
N LEU A 498 -0.50 5.84 -14.24
CA LEU A 498 -1.77 5.89 -13.49
C LEU A 498 -2.78 4.86 -13.99
N SER A 499 -2.93 4.75 -15.32
CA SER A 499 -3.80 3.76 -15.96
C SER A 499 -3.36 2.32 -15.67
N ARG A 500 -2.05 2.06 -15.68
CA ARG A 500 -1.47 0.76 -15.30
C ARG A 500 -1.74 0.43 -13.85
N VAL A 501 -1.53 1.36 -12.92
CA VAL A 501 -1.84 1.15 -11.49
C VAL A 501 -3.30 0.79 -11.32
N GLY A 502 -4.21 1.53 -11.95
CA GLY A 502 -5.65 1.26 -11.84
C GLY A 502 -6.08 -0.08 -12.42
N SER A 503 -5.56 -0.44 -13.59
CA SER A 503 -5.92 -1.70 -14.27
C SER A 503 -5.27 -2.94 -13.66
N THR A 504 -4.00 -2.85 -13.24
CA THR A 504 -3.24 -4.00 -12.73
C THR A 504 -3.46 -4.24 -11.23
N LEU A 505 -3.52 -3.18 -10.43
CA LEU A 505 -3.72 -3.28 -8.98
C LEU A 505 -5.20 -3.17 -8.59
N GLY A 506 -6.08 -2.79 -9.52
CA GLY A 506 -7.52 -2.68 -9.28
C GLY A 506 -7.92 -1.44 -8.48
N ILE A 507 -7.12 -0.37 -8.51
CA ILE A 507 -7.39 0.88 -7.79
C ILE A 507 -8.09 1.86 -8.73
N LYS A 508 -9.43 1.91 -8.70
CA LYS A 508 -10.19 2.64 -9.71
C LYS A 508 -9.97 4.16 -9.67
N LEU A 509 -9.65 4.74 -8.50
CA LEU A 509 -9.26 6.15 -8.41
C LEU A 509 -8.11 6.49 -9.37
N ALA A 510 -7.15 5.58 -9.58
CA ALA A 510 -6.04 5.81 -10.51
C ALA A 510 -6.51 6.04 -11.96
N LEU A 511 -7.57 5.34 -12.37
CA LEU A 511 -8.18 5.51 -13.70
C LEU A 511 -8.90 6.86 -13.81
N VAL A 512 -9.61 7.25 -12.74
CA VAL A 512 -10.28 8.56 -12.66
C VAL A 512 -9.24 9.69 -12.78
N LEU A 513 -8.18 9.64 -11.98
CA LEU A 513 -7.11 10.64 -11.98
C LEU A 513 -6.36 10.71 -13.32
N ALA A 514 -6.21 9.58 -14.03
CA ALA A 514 -5.62 9.56 -15.36
C ALA A 514 -6.47 10.33 -16.39
N SER A 515 -7.81 10.29 -16.24
CA SER A 515 -8.76 10.97 -17.13
C SER A 515 -9.02 12.44 -16.78
N GLU A 516 -9.13 12.78 -15.49
CA GLU A 516 -9.47 14.15 -15.06
C GLU A 516 -8.40 15.19 -15.40
N ALA A 517 -7.13 14.77 -15.48
CA ALA A 517 -6.04 15.66 -15.87
C ALA A 517 -6.17 16.21 -17.30
N GLU A 518 -7.04 15.63 -18.15
CA GLU A 518 -7.36 16.19 -19.47
C GLU A 518 -8.15 17.50 -19.39
N GLN A 519 -8.95 17.71 -18.33
CA GLN A 519 -9.89 18.83 -18.25
C GLN A 519 -9.31 20.12 -17.67
N ARG A 520 -8.17 20.06 -16.97
CA ARG A 520 -7.47 21.25 -16.42
C ARG A 520 -6.40 21.81 -17.36
N ALA A 521 -6.03 21.08 -18.41
CA ALA A 521 -4.98 21.46 -19.36
C ALA A 521 -5.49 22.13 -20.65
N GLY A 522 -6.82 22.25 -20.80
CA GLY A 522 -7.49 23.05 -21.84
C GLY A 522 -8.20 24.23 -21.21
#